data_AF-X0Y3W1-F1
#
_entry.id   AF-X0Y3W1-F1
#
_cell.length_a   1.000
_cell.length_b   1.000
_cell.length_c   1.000
_cell.angle_alpha   90.00
_cell.angle_beta   90.00
_cell.angle_gamma   90.00
#
_symmetry.space_group_name_H-M   'P 1'
#
loop_
_entity.id
_entity.type
_entity.pdbx_description
1 polymer ?
#
loop_
_entity_poly.entity_id
_entity_poly.type
_entity_poly.pdbx_seq_one_letter_code
_entity_poly.pdbx_strand_id
1 'polypeptide(L)'
;MEELNNYKKMGQALIDKLKLKTYPVAVKMIPPDGEVTSNALRPHKVFGREVPACITYTWCRRSGFSFFLQASDIACKPASIKYFGLEKTAD
;
A
#
# COMPACT_ATOMS: atom_id res chain seq x y z
N MET A 1 -4.50 -37.41 20.00
CA MET A 1 -5.36 -36.21 19.88
C MET A 1 -4.71 -34.96 20.48
N GLU A 2 -3.87 -35.08 21.50
CA GLU A 2 -3.20 -33.95 22.16
C GLU A 2 -2.25 -33.16 21.23
N GLU A 3 -1.42 -33.87 20.45
CA GLU A 3 -0.54 -33.27 19.43
C GLU A 3 -1.29 -32.38 18.44
N LEU A 4 -2.43 -32.86 17.90
CA LEU A 4 -3.24 -32.08 16.98
C LEU A 4 -3.79 -30.80 17.63
N ASN A 5 -4.16 -30.85 18.91
CA ASN A 5 -4.61 -29.67 19.65
C ASN A 5 -3.46 -28.68 19.90
N ASN A 6 -2.24 -29.17 20.11
CA ASN A 6 -1.04 -28.33 20.22
C ASN A 6 -0.78 -27.58 18.92
N TYR A 7 -0.81 -28.27 17.77
CA TYR A 7 -0.66 -27.61 16.47
C TYR A 7 -1.74 -26.56 16.20
N LYS A 8 -3.01 -26.83 16.56
CA LYS A 8 -4.10 -25.85 16.43
C LYS A 8 -3.84 -24.59 17.27
N LYS A 9 -3.40 -24.74 18.52
CA LYS A 9 -3.06 -23.60 19.40
C LYS A 9 -1.89 -22.79 18.86
N MET A 10 -0.84 -23.46 18.40
CA MET A 10 0.33 -22.80 17.79
C MET A 10 -0.06 -22.04 16.52
N GLY A 11 -0.89 -22.64 15.66
CA GLY A 11 -1.42 -22.00 14.46
C GLY A 11 -2.24 -20.75 14.79
N GLN A 12 -3.13 -20.83 15.79
CA GLN A 12 -3.92 -19.69 16.22
C GLN A 12 -3.03 -18.56 16.78
N ALA A 13 -2.05 -18.90 17.63
CA ALA A 13 -1.11 -17.92 18.18
C ALA A 13 -0.27 -17.23 17.08
N LEU A 14 0.11 -17.97 16.03
CA LEU A 14 0.81 -17.41 14.88
C LEU A 14 -0.10 -16.43 14.11
N ILE A 15 -1.34 -16.84 13.81
CA ILE A 15 -2.33 -15.99 13.13
C ILE A 15 -2.55 -14.70 13.92
N ASP A 16 -2.72 -14.79 15.24
CA ASP A 16 -2.99 -13.62 16.09
C ASP A 16 -1.79 -12.68 16.20
N LYS A 17 -0.56 -13.17 16.04
CA LYS A 17 0.65 -12.35 15.94
C LYS A 17 0.85 -11.72 14.56
N LEU A 18 0.45 -12.42 13.49
CA LEU A 18 0.60 -11.95 12.11
C LEU A 18 -0.53 -11.01 11.67
N LYS A 19 -1.69 -11.04 12.34
CA LYS A 19 -2.76 -10.07 12.12
C LYS A 19 -2.24 -8.66 12.37
N LEU A 20 -2.45 -7.81 11.37
CA LEU A 20 -2.10 -6.41 11.48
C LEU A 20 -3.01 -5.77 12.53
N LYS A 21 -2.41 -4.95 13.42
CA LYS A 21 -3.16 -4.18 14.44
C LYS A 21 -3.98 -3.03 13.85
N THR A 22 -4.00 -2.90 12.53
CA THR A 22 -4.65 -1.83 11.77
C THR A 22 -5.56 -2.45 10.72
N TYR A 23 -6.56 -1.71 10.27
CA TYR A 23 -7.40 -2.12 9.16
C TYR A 23 -6.58 -2.49 7.91
N PRO A 24 -7.02 -3.50 7.14
CA PRO A 24 -6.43 -3.78 5.84
C PRO A 24 -6.64 -2.58 4.92
N VAL A 25 -5.69 -2.36 4.00
CA VAL A 25 -5.80 -1.32 2.98
C VAL A 25 -6.08 -2.01 1.65
N ALA A 26 -7.14 -1.57 0.98
CA ALA A 26 -7.38 -1.94 -0.41
C ALA A 26 -6.50 -1.08 -1.32
N VAL A 27 -5.82 -1.74 -2.26
CA VAL A 27 -5.03 -1.06 -3.30
C VAL A 27 -5.62 -1.47 -4.65
N LYS A 28 -5.96 -0.47 -5.47
CA LYS A 28 -6.54 -0.66 -6.79
C LYS A 28 -5.74 0.15 -7.81
N MET A 29 -5.38 -0.50 -8.92
CA MET A 29 -4.85 0.20 -10.09
C MET A 29 -6.00 0.88 -10.82
N ILE A 30 -5.85 2.17 -11.09
CA ILE A 30 -6.83 2.95 -11.84
C ILE A 30 -6.36 2.99 -13.30
N PRO A 31 -7.19 2.62 -14.28
CA PRO A 31 -6.83 2.71 -15.69
C PRO A 31 -6.64 4.18 -16.10
N PRO A 32 -5.99 4.47 -17.25
CA PRO A 32 -5.69 5.84 -17.66
C PRO A 32 -6.91 6.77 -17.78
N ASP A 33 -8.07 6.21 -18.13
CA ASP A 33 -9.37 6.86 -18.25
C ASP A 33 -10.26 6.70 -17.01
N GLY A 34 -9.74 6.07 -15.96
CA GLY A 34 -10.48 5.79 -14.74
C GLY A 34 -10.60 7.00 -13.82
N GLU A 35 -11.74 7.09 -13.13
CA GLU A 35 -11.97 8.13 -12.14
C GLU A 35 -11.24 7.85 -10.81
N VAL A 36 -10.67 8.91 -10.25
CA VAL A 36 -10.10 8.91 -8.91
C VAL A 36 -11.16 9.41 -7.93
N THR A 37 -11.27 8.76 -6.77
CA THR A 37 -12.19 9.21 -5.72
C THR A 37 -11.82 10.64 -5.27
N SER A 38 -12.82 11.50 -5.12
CA SER A 38 -12.62 12.92 -4.79
C SER A 38 -11.90 13.15 -3.45
N ASN A 39 -11.97 12.19 -2.53
CA ASN A 39 -11.39 12.29 -1.20
C ASN A 39 -9.95 11.73 -1.10
N ALA A 40 -9.36 11.28 -2.21
CA ALA A 40 -7.99 10.77 -2.21
C ALA A 40 -6.96 11.89 -2.33
N LEU A 41 -6.00 11.90 -1.41
CA LEU A 41 -4.89 12.85 -1.40
C LEU A 41 -3.82 12.45 -2.40
N ARG A 42 -3.36 13.41 -3.22
CA ARG A 42 -2.20 13.23 -4.10
C ARG A 42 -0.93 13.82 -3.47
N PRO A 43 0.15 13.06 -3.27
CA PRO A 43 1.36 13.54 -2.60
C PRO A 43 1.94 14.84 -3.16
N HIS A 44 2.11 14.96 -4.49
CA HIS A 44 2.62 16.21 -5.08
C HIS A 44 1.74 17.42 -4.77
N LYS A 45 0.41 17.26 -4.71
CA LYS A 45 -0.51 18.37 -4.42
C LYS A 45 -0.47 18.82 -2.96
N VAL A 46 -0.27 17.89 -2.03
CA VAL A 46 -0.36 18.16 -0.59
C VAL A 46 1.00 18.45 0.04
N PHE A 47 2.05 17.75 -0.40
CA PHE A 47 3.39 17.85 0.19
C PHE A 47 4.42 18.51 -0.74
N GLY A 48 4.08 18.75 -2.00
CA GLY A 48 5.01 19.32 -2.99
C GLY A 48 6.17 18.38 -3.37
N ARG A 49 6.08 17.08 -3.05
CA ARG A 49 7.14 16.09 -3.30
C ARG A 49 6.60 14.67 -3.45
N GLU A 50 7.41 13.81 -4.04
CA GLU A 50 7.22 12.36 -4.03
C GLU A 50 7.32 11.79 -2.60
N VAL A 51 6.65 10.66 -2.38
CA VAL A 51 6.68 9.93 -1.10
C VAL A 51 6.85 8.43 -1.36
N PRO A 52 7.48 7.67 -0.45
CA PRO A 52 7.49 6.22 -0.54
C PRO A 52 6.08 5.62 -0.50
N ALA A 53 5.74 4.70 -1.41
CA ALA A 53 4.40 4.08 -1.39
C ALA A 53 4.10 3.34 -0.07
N CYS A 54 5.12 2.82 0.63
CA CYS A 54 4.92 2.18 1.93
C CYS A 54 4.47 3.16 3.04
N ILE A 55 4.88 4.44 2.99
CA ILE A 55 4.44 5.43 3.98
C ILE A 55 2.98 5.81 3.76
N THR A 56 2.53 5.87 2.50
CA THR A 56 1.13 6.18 2.18
C THR A 56 0.22 5.04 2.63
N TYR A 57 0.60 3.77 2.45
CA TYR A 57 -0.14 2.64 3.02
C TYR A 57 -0.20 2.70 4.55
N THR A 58 0.88 3.13 5.20
CA THR A 58 0.92 3.29 6.66
C THR A 58 -0.05 4.39 7.12
N TRP A 59 -0.12 5.52 6.40
CA TRP A 59 -1.09 6.57 6.68
C TRP A 59 -2.52 6.10 6.44
N CYS A 60 -2.82 5.44 5.31
CA CYS A 60 -4.15 4.85 5.07
C CYS A 60 -4.59 3.98 6.24
N ARG A 61 -3.70 3.12 6.76
CA ARG A 61 -3.96 2.23 7.90
C ARG A 61 -4.25 2.94 9.20
N ARG A 62 -3.58 4.08 9.46
CA ARG A 62 -3.55 4.73 10.78
C ARG A 62 -4.48 5.93 10.89
N SER A 63 -4.67 6.68 9.81
CA SER A 63 -5.51 7.89 9.81
C SER A 63 -6.83 7.71 9.05
N GLY A 64 -6.98 6.65 8.26
CA GLY A 64 -8.15 6.45 7.40
C GLY A 64 -8.17 7.34 6.15
N PHE A 65 -7.09 8.07 5.87
CA PHE A 65 -6.97 8.84 4.63
C PHE A 65 -6.81 7.92 3.43
N SER A 66 -7.39 8.31 2.31
CA SER A 66 -7.14 7.68 1.02
C SER A 66 -6.04 8.43 0.27
N PHE A 67 -5.18 7.71 -0.45
CA PHE A 67 -4.15 8.30 -1.29
C PHE A 67 -4.31 7.85 -2.73
N PHE A 68 -4.02 8.77 -3.65
CA PHE A 68 -3.88 8.52 -5.08
C PHE A 68 -2.43 8.78 -5.49
N LEU A 69 -1.80 7.78 -6.10
CA LEU A 69 -0.38 7.82 -6.47
C LEU A 69 -0.24 7.64 -7.98
N GLN A 70 0.39 8.60 -8.64
CA GLN A 70 0.95 8.40 -9.98
C GLN A 70 2.39 7.91 -9.88
N ALA A 71 2.97 7.46 -11.01
CA ALA A 71 4.37 7.04 -11.06
C ALA A 71 5.32 8.13 -10.51
N SER A 72 5.05 9.39 -10.84
CA SER A 72 5.80 10.55 -10.35
C SER A 72 5.62 10.84 -8.86
N ASP A 73 4.56 10.36 -8.21
CA ASP A 73 4.34 10.55 -6.78
C ASP A 73 5.13 9.55 -5.92
N ILE A 74 5.73 8.51 -6.52
CA ILE A 74 6.36 7.39 -5.82
C ILE A 74 7.89 7.54 -5.83
N ALA A 75 8.44 7.80 -4.64
CA ALA A 75 9.89 7.95 -4.47
C ALA A 75 10.66 6.63 -4.62
N CYS A 76 10.03 5.49 -4.30
CA CYS A 76 10.70 4.19 -4.35
C CYS A 76 10.65 3.59 -5.77
N LYS A 77 11.77 3.69 -6.48
CA LYS A 77 11.91 3.18 -7.86
C LYS A 77 11.51 1.71 -8.05
N PRO A 78 11.78 0.75 -7.13
CA PRO A 78 11.28 -0.61 -7.30
C PRO A 78 9.75 -0.71 -7.37
N ALA A 79 9.03 0.11 -6.60
CA ALA A 79 7.56 0.14 -6.67
C ALA A 79 7.10 0.80 -7.97
N SER A 80 7.70 1.93 -8.36
CA SER A 80 7.37 2.60 -9.61
C SER A 80 7.58 1.64 -10.80
N ILE A 81 8.73 0.95 -10.87
CA ILE A 81 9.02 -0.02 -11.93
C ILE A 81 8.04 -1.20 -11.92
N LYS A 82 7.75 -1.75 -10.73
CA LYS A 82 6.84 -2.91 -10.62
C LYS A 82 5.42 -2.61 -11.11
N TYR A 83 4.91 -1.41 -10.84
CA TYR A 83 3.52 -1.06 -11.15
C TYR A 83 3.35 -0.29 -12.46
N PHE A 84 4.37 0.45 -12.90
CA PHE A 84 4.30 1.34 -14.06
C PHE A 84 5.30 0.97 -15.18
N GLY A 85 6.21 0.02 -14.94
CA GLY A 85 7.21 -0.41 -15.92
C GLY A 85 8.47 0.47 -15.95
N LEU A 86 9.34 0.20 -16.93
CA LEU A 86 10.53 1.00 -17.17
C LEU A 86 10.18 2.21 -18.03
N GLU A 87 10.66 3.39 -17.63
CA GLU A 87 10.58 4.61 -18.43
C GLU A 87 11.88 4.82 -19.20
N LYS A 88 11.78 5.33 -20.43
CA LYS A 88 12.94 5.70 -21.22
C LYS A 88 13.48 7.03 -20.67
N THR A 89 14.70 7.02 -20.13
CA THR A 89 15.40 8.25 -19.75
C THR A 89 15.82 9.00 -21.01
N ALA A 90 15.82 10.34 -20.96
CA ALA A 90 16.43 11.13 -22.03
C ALA A 90 17.91 10.74 -22.19
N ASP A 91 18.37 10.62 -23.44
CA ASP A 91 19.74 10.27 -23.80
C ASP A 91 20.75 11.34 -23.31
#